data_AF-T1KLA6-F1
#
_entry.id   AF-T1KLA6-F1
#
_cell.length_a   1.000
_cell.length_b   1.000
_cell.length_c   1.000
_cell.angle_alpha   90.00
_cell.angle_beta   90.00
_cell.angle_gamma   90.00
#
_symmetry.space_group_name_H-M   'P 1'
#
loop_
_entity.id
_entity.type
_entity.pdbx_description
1 polymer ?
#
loop_
_entity_poly.entity_id
_entity_poly.type
_entity_poly.pdbx_seq_one_letter_code
_entity_poly.pdbx_strand_id
1 'polypeptide(L)'
;MKHNIVNDLLLTLLLVIRLDYSAAESSDDDSFDIDSSDQQAYLETTIRTSIKTTRGPFSYCNVLQFVNRSSWEADVPDYEFPMMVPVDKIFIDYTYSERCSSLYLCSFNLKSTQEYHKKQIGLFDIAYNFMIGDDSKVYIGRDFMVARAFDDDYNNNSLLIGIIGDYENPYGPLPRSLDIIYKLIRCGQEKGIITDNITIYDCIIL
;
A
#
# COMPACT_ATOMS: atom_id res chain seq x y z
N MET A 1 18.52 23.84 7.08
CA MET A 1 17.07 23.63 6.87
C MET A 1 16.94 22.29 6.16
N LYS A 2 16.78 21.19 6.92
CA LYS A 2 16.70 19.84 6.33
C LYS A 2 15.28 19.69 5.79
N HIS A 3 15.11 19.80 4.47
CA HIS A 3 13.85 19.44 3.82
C HIS A 3 13.62 17.96 4.12
N ASN A 4 12.58 17.64 4.88
CA ASN A 4 12.35 16.27 5.30
C ASN A 4 11.77 15.50 4.11
N ILE A 5 12.63 14.83 3.34
CA ILE A 5 12.28 14.11 2.11
C ILE A 5 11.09 13.17 2.34
N VAL A 6 10.95 12.62 3.55
CA VAL A 6 9.80 11.79 3.94
C VAL A 6 8.49 12.57 3.84
N ASN A 7 8.42 13.79 4.36
CA ASN A 7 7.22 14.63 4.27
C ASN A 7 6.86 14.98 2.82
N ASP A 8 7.85 15.21 1.95
CA ASP A 8 7.59 15.51 0.53
C ASP A 8 7.04 14.29 -0.22
N LEU A 9 7.53 13.10 0.11
CA LEU A 9 7.06 11.85 -0.49
C LEU A 9 5.68 11.44 0.01
N LEU A 10 5.39 11.67 1.30
CA LEU A 10 4.06 11.48 1.87
C LEU A 10 3.05 12.47 1.28
N LEU A 11 3.44 13.75 1.14
CA LEU A 11 2.62 14.75 0.44
C LEU A 11 2.40 14.36 -1.03
N THR A 12 3.44 13.89 -1.72
CA THR A 12 3.32 13.43 -3.11
C THR A 12 2.36 12.24 -3.21
N LEU A 13 2.48 11.26 -2.32
CA LEU A 13 1.59 10.10 -2.28
C LEU A 13 0.13 10.52 -2.02
N LEU A 14 -0.11 11.40 -1.04
CA LEU A 14 -1.43 11.95 -0.75
C LEU A 14 -2.02 12.73 -1.93
N LEU A 15 -1.20 13.53 -2.62
CA LEU A 15 -1.64 14.28 -3.80
C LEU A 15 -2.04 13.34 -4.95
N VAL A 16 -1.25 12.29 -5.22
CA VAL A 16 -1.58 11.28 -6.23
C VAL A 16 -2.90 10.59 -5.90
N ILE A 17 -3.09 10.16 -4.65
CA ILE A 17 -4.35 9.51 -4.20
C ILE A 17 -5.55 10.43 -4.41
N ARG A 18 -5.42 11.72 -4.05
CA ARG A 18 -6.51 12.71 -4.22
C ARG A 18 -6.83 13.00 -5.68
N LEU A 19 -5.82 13.10 -6.54
CA LEU A 19 -6.01 13.37 -7.97
C LEU A 19 -6.71 12.19 -8.66
N ASP A 20 -6.32 10.96 -8.35
CA ASP A 20 -6.96 9.77 -8.91
C ASP A 20 -8.41 9.62 -8.45
N TYR A 21 -8.74 9.98 -7.20
CA TYR A 21 -10.11 10.00 -6.72
C TYR A 21 -10.97 11.00 -7.51
N SER A 22 -10.45 12.21 -7.75
CA SER A 22 -11.18 13.24 -8.52
C SER A 22 -11.42 12.84 -9.98
N ALA A 23 -10.54 12.03 -10.57
CA ALA A 23 -10.70 11.52 -11.93
C ALA A 23 -11.73 10.37 -12.01
N ALA A 24 -11.97 9.65 -10.90
CA ALA A 24 -12.97 8.59 -10.83
C ALA A 24 -14.41 9.16 -10.74
N GLU A 25 -14.59 10.29 -10.05
CA GLU A 25 -15.90 10.96 -9.94
C GLU A 25 -16.37 11.62 -11.25
N SER A 26 -15.46 11.96 -12.18
CA SER A 26 -15.81 12.66 -13.43
C SER A 26 -16.36 11.75 -14.54
N SER A 27 -17.05 10.67 -14.22
CA SER A 27 -17.52 9.67 -15.21
C SER A 27 -19.04 9.50 -15.32
N ASP A 28 -19.80 10.53 -14.96
CA ASP A 28 -21.25 10.59 -15.19
C ASP A 28 -21.59 11.18 -16.58
N ASP A 29 -21.92 10.27 -17.48
CA ASP A 29 -22.94 10.28 -18.55
C ASP A 29 -23.30 11.61 -19.24
N ASP A 30 -22.78 11.82 -20.46
CA ASP A 30 -23.43 12.66 -21.47
C ASP A 30 -23.67 11.82 -22.74
N SER A 31 -24.92 11.43 -22.94
CA SER A 31 -25.41 10.78 -24.15
C SER A 31 -25.52 11.81 -25.27
N PHE A 32 -24.83 11.57 -26.38
CA PHE A 32 -25.05 12.32 -27.63
C PHE A 32 -25.27 11.34 -28.78
N ASP A 33 -26.48 11.37 -29.35
CA ASP A 33 -26.88 10.59 -30.52
C ASP A 33 -26.19 11.10 -31.79
N ILE A 34 -25.57 10.22 -32.57
CA ILE A 34 -25.20 10.53 -33.96
C ILE A 34 -25.43 9.33 -34.90
N ASP A 35 -26.02 9.69 -36.05
CA ASP A 35 -26.33 8.92 -37.25
C ASP A 35 -25.09 8.48 -38.07
N SER A 36 -25.32 7.46 -38.88
CA SER A 36 -24.45 6.57 -39.67
C SER A 36 -23.40 7.19 -40.62
N SER A 37 -22.20 6.57 -40.62
CA SER A 37 -21.50 6.13 -41.85
C SER A 37 -20.43 5.07 -41.49
N ASP A 38 -20.34 4.00 -42.27
CA ASP A 38 -19.76 2.70 -41.89
C ASP A 38 -18.27 2.70 -41.47
N GLN A 39 -17.52 3.77 -41.71
CA GLN A 39 -16.13 3.90 -41.22
C GLN A 39 -16.05 4.55 -39.84
N GLN A 40 -16.88 5.56 -39.57
CA GLN A 40 -16.97 6.20 -38.25
C GLN A 40 -17.51 5.19 -37.23
N ALA A 41 -18.52 4.40 -37.63
CA ALA A 41 -19.08 3.33 -36.80
C ALA A 41 -18.05 2.22 -36.51
N TYR A 42 -17.22 1.83 -37.48
CA TYR A 42 -16.16 0.84 -37.26
C TYR A 42 -15.05 1.38 -36.36
N LEU A 43 -14.63 2.64 -36.56
CA LEU A 43 -13.61 3.27 -35.74
C LEU A 43 -14.12 3.47 -34.31
N GLU A 44 -15.36 3.94 -34.14
CA GLU A 44 -16.00 4.03 -32.84
C GLU A 44 -16.19 2.67 -32.19
N THR A 45 -16.58 1.64 -32.93
CA THR A 45 -16.74 0.29 -32.38
C THR A 45 -15.38 -0.28 -31.96
N THR A 46 -14.34 -0.04 -32.75
CA THR A 46 -12.97 -0.46 -32.43
C THR A 46 -12.43 0.30 -31.21
N ILE A 47 -12.67 1.61 -31.13
CA ILE A 47 -12.32 2.44 -29.98
C ILE A 47 -13.11 2.00 -28.73
N ARG A 48 -14.44 1.83 -28.84
CA ARG A 48 -15.30 1.35 -27.74
C ARG A 48 -14.92 -0.05 -27.29
N THR A 49 -14.57 -0.95 -28.21
CA THR A 49 -14.12 -2.31 -27.87
C THR A 49 -12.75 -2.28 -27.21
N SER A 50 -11.84 -1.42 -27.67
CA SER A 50 -10.52 -1.23 -27.05
C SER A 50 -10.63 -0.60 -25.67
N ILE A 51 -11.51 0.39 -25.48
CA ILE A 51 -11.85 1.02 -24.19
C ILE A 51 -12.56 0.02 -23.26
N LYS A 52 -13.43 -0.85 -23.78
CA LYS A 52 -14.07 -1.92 -22.99
C LYS A 52 -13.07 -3.00 -22.59
N THR A 53 -12.07 -3.28 -23.42
CA THR A 53 -11.02 -4.27 -23.14
C THR A 53 -9.99 -3.73 -22.13
N THR A 54 -9.72 -2.42 -22.11
CA THR A 54 -8.99 -1.76 -21.01
C THR A 54 -9.85 -1.49 -19.77
N ARG A 55 -11.18 -1.65 -19.87
CA ARG A 55 -12.17 -1.64 -18.77
C ARG A 55 -12.73 -3.04 -18.46
N GLY A 56 -11.89 -4.06 -18.40
CA GLY A 56 -12.13 -5.08 -17.37
C GLY A 56 -12.08 -4.38 -16.00
N PRO A 57 -12.68 -4.92 -14.91
CA PRO A 57 -12.54 -4.29 -13.61
C PRO A 57 -11.06 -4.34 -13.22
N PHE A 58 -10.36 -3.25 -13.49
CA PHE A 58 -8.97 -3.07 -13.10
C PHE A 58 -8.99 -3.08 -11.58
N SER A 59 -8.55 -4.20 -10.99
CA SER A 59 -8.44 -4.32 -9.55
C SER A 59 -6.99 -4.05 -9.15
N TYR A 60 -6.81 -3.04 -8.31
CA TYR A 60 -5.52 -2.73 -7.70
C TYR A 60 -4.98 -3.93 -6.91
N CYS A 61 -5.84 -4.81 -6.39
CA CYS A 61 -5.41 -6.03 -5.73
C CYS A 61 -4.74 -7.05 -6.67
N ASN A 62 -5.18 -7.15 -7.92
CA ASN A 62 -4.68 -8.15 -8.87
C ASN A 62 -3.28 -7.82 -9.42
N VAL A 63 -2.86 -6.56 -9.32
CA VAL A 63 -1.53 -6.11 -9.80
C VAL A 63 -0.45 -6.20 -8.72
N LEU A 64 -0.82 -6.51 -7.47
CA LEU A 64 0.10 -6.65 -6.35
C LEU A 64 0.61 -8.08 -6.21
N GLN A 65 1.91 -8.21 -5.98
CA GLN A 65 2.51 -9.50 -5.62
C GLN A 65 2.65 -9.59 -4.09
N PHE A 66 1.72 -10.30 -3.46
CA PHE A 66 1.78 -10.59 -2.03
C PHE A 66 2.74 -11.77 -1.75
N VAL A 67 3.59 -11.60 -0.73
CA VAL A 67 4.42 -12.64 -0.15
C VAL A 67 3.80 -13.03 1.19
N ASN A 68 3.22 -14.22 1.23
CA ASN A 68 2.59 -14.76 2.42
C ASN A 68 3.62 -14.96 3.54
N ARG A 69 3.14 -14.93 4.80
CA ARG A 69 3.94 -15.20 6.00
C ARG A 69 4.82 -16.44 5.89
N SER A 70 4.25 -17.56 5.42
CA SER A 70 4.99 -18.80 5.22
C SER A 70 6.08 -18.70 4.14
N SER A 71 5.91 -17.84 3.14
CA SER A 71 6.87 -17.66 2.03
C SER A 71 8.10 -16.85 2.43
N TRP A 72 8.00 -15.99 3.45
CA TRP A 72 9.15 -15.30 4.04
C TRP A 72 9.59 -15.91 5.38
N GLU A 73 9.05 -17.09 5.72
CA GLU A 73 9.38 -17.85 6.95
C GLU A 73 9.12 -17.06 8.23
N ALA A 74 7.99 -16.36 8.30
CA ALA A 74 7.55 -15.66 9.50
C ALA A 74 7.36 -16.61 10.68
N ASP A 75 7.80 -16.21 11.87
CA ASP A 75 7.36 -16.83 13.11
C ASP A 75 5.85 -16.66 13.30
N VAL A 76 5.25 -17.59 14.05
CA VAL A 76 3.84 -17.52 14.42
C VAL A 76 3.63 -16.35 15.41
N PRO A 77 2.58 -15.53 15.25
CA PRO A 77 2.24 -14.51 16.23
C PRO A 77 1.85 -15.16 17.56
N ASP A 78 2.29 -14.59 18.68
CA ASP A 78 1.94 -15.09 20.02
C ASP A 78 0.47 -14.78 20.36
N TYR A 79 -0.04 -13.67 19.83
CA TYR A 79 -1.42 -13.23 19.96
C TYR A 79 -1.78 -12.24 18.84
N GLU A 80 -3.04 -12.24 18.42
CA GLU A 80 -3.58 -11.32 17.40
C GLU A 80 -4.81 -10.58 17.95
N PHE A 81 -4.85 -9.27 17.74
CA PHE A 81 -6.03 -8.45 18.01
C PHE A 81 -6.73 -8.10 16.71
N PRO A 82 -8.07 -8.17 16.63
CA PRO A 82 -8.79 -7.83 15.41
C PRO A 82 -8.69 -6.34 15.07
N MET A 83 -8.65 -6.02 13.78
CA MET A 83 -8.75 -4.64 13.27
C MET A 83 -10.20 -4.16 13.29
N MET A 84 -10.41 -2.90 13.69
CA MET A 84 -11.66 -2.18 13.51
C MET A 84 -11.67 -1.55 12.12
N VAL A 85 -12.49 -2.12 11.23
CA VAL A 85 -12.66 -1.66 9.85
C VAL A 85 -13.98 -0.88 9.68
N PRO A 86 -14.06 0.08 8.74
CA PRO A 86 -12.97 0.53 7.88
C PRO A 86 -11.97 1.42 8.63
N VAL A 87 -10.70 1.36 8.21
CA VAL A 87 -9.63 2.23 8.75
C VAL A 87 -9.51 3.50 7.92
N ASP A 88 -9.18 4.62 8.56
CA ASP A 88 -9.00 5.94 7.94
C ASP A 88 -7.59 6.52 8.13
N LYS A 89 -6.72 5.82 8.86
CA LYS A 89 -5.35 6.25 9.17
C LYS A 89 -4.34 5.22 8.71
N ILE A 90 -3.29 5.71 8.07
CA ILE A 90 -2.18 4.89 7.58
C ILE A 90 -0.88 5.52 8.06
N PHE A 91 -0.07 4.74 8.75
CA PHE A 91 1.27 5.13 9.20
C PHE A 91 2.29 4.49 8.26
N ILE A 92 3.28 5.28 7.84
CA ILE A 92 4.39 4.81 7.03
C ILE A 92 5.67 4.96 7.85
N ASP A 93 6.50 3.93 7.80
CA ASP A 93 7.76 3.84 8.54
C ASP A 93 8.81 3.05 7.76
N TYR A 94 10.05 3.10 8.23
CA TYR A 94 11.14 2.26 7.75
C TYR A 94 11.37 1.09 8.71
N THR A 95 11.82 -0.05 8.20
CA THR A 95 12.17 -1.18 9.08
C THR A 95 13.52 -1.00 9.77
N TYR A 96 14.29 0.03 9.39
CA TYR A 96 15.66 0.30 9.86
C TYR A 96 16.63 -0.88 9.66
N SER A 97 16.29 -1.78 8.73
CA SER A 97 17.14 -2.88 8.32
C SER A 97 18.02 -2.48 7.12
N GLU A 98 18.80 -3.42 6.60
CA GLU A 98 19.36 -3.24 5.26
C GLU A 98 18.24 -3.21 4.20
N ARG A 99 18.49 -2.51 3.09
CA ARG A 99 17.63 -2.56 1.90
C ARG A 99 17.73 -3.93 1.25
N CYS A 100 16.66 -4.36 0.59
CA CYS A 100 16.60 -5.68 -0.02
C CYS A 100 15.90 -5.64 -1.38
N SER A 101 16.43 -6.38 -2.35
CA SER A 101 15.93 -6.42 -3.74
C SER A 101 15.64 -7.83 -4.24
N SER A 102 15.54 -8.80 -3.33
CA SER A 102 15.16 -10.18 -3.64
C SER A 102 14.36 -10.80 -2.50
N LEU A 103 13.57 -11.85 -2.81
CA LEU A 103 12.80 -12.57 -1.80
C LEU A 103 13.68 -13.06 -0.64
N TYR A 104 14.85 -13.61 -0.96
CA TYR A 104 15.78 -14.13 0.04
C TYR A 104 16.27 -13.03 0.99
N LEU A 105 16.78 -11.91 0.46
CA LEU A 105 17.31 -10.81 1.29
C LEU A 105 16.21 -10.14 2.11
N CYS A 106 15.04 -9.92 1.50
CA CYS A 106 13.92 -9.31 2.21
C CYS A 106 13.41 -10.22 3.33
N SER A 107 13.27 -11.52 3.06
CA SER A 107 12.87 -12.48 4.11
C SER A 107 13.89 -12.55 5.24
N PHE A 108 15.19 -12.50 4.94
CA PHE A 108 16.26 -12.47 5.94
C PHE A 108 16.15 -11.23 6.86
N ASN A 109 15.96 -10.05 6.26
CA ASN A 109 15.82 -8.80 7.03
C ASN A 109 14.54 -8.81 7.87
N LEU A 110 13.42 -9.24 7.29
CA LEU A 110 12.13 -9.30 7.99
C LEU A 110 12.13 -10.28 9.16
N LYS A 111 12.78 -11.43 9.04
CA LYS A 111 12.96 -12.37 10.16
C LYS A 111 13.73 -11.73 11.31
N SER A 112 14.82 -11.02 11.01
CA SER A 112 15.59 -10.29 12.02
C SER A 112 14.75 -9.18 12.70
N THR A 113 13.97 -8.43 11.91
CA THR A 113 13.04 -7.40 12.43
C THR A 113 11.95 -8.01 13.31
N GLN A 114 11.32 -9.11 12.89
CA GLN A 114 10.31 -9.81 13.67
C GLN A 114 10.89 -10.34 14.98
N GLU A 115 12.08 -10.95 14.94
CA GLU A 115 12.78 -11.42 16.13
C GLU A 115 13.06 -10.27 17.10
N TYR A 116 13.54 -9.13 16.61
CA TYR A 116 13.77 -7.93 17.41
C TYR A 116 12.46 -7.44 18.07
N HIS A 117 11.38 -7.34 17.31
CA HIS A 117 10.07 -6.92 17.82
C HIS A 117 9.53 -7.85 18.90
N LYS A 118 9.64 -9.17 18.70
CA LYS A 118 9.16 -10.15 19.69
C LYS A 118 10.05 -10.23 20.93
N LYS A 119 11.36 -10.37 20.74
CA LYS A 119 12.28 -10.69 21.85
C LYS A 119 12.80 -9.48 22.60
N GLN A 120 12.99 -8.33 21.93
CA GLN A 120 13.59 -7.14 22.53
C GLN A 120 12.53 -6.08 22.88
N ILE A 121 11.57 -5.85 21.98
CA ILE A 121 10.48 -4.88 22.25
C ILE A 121 9.35 -5.52 23.07
N GLY A 122 9.13 -6.83 22.93
CA GLY A 122 8.06 -7.54 23.62
C GLY A 122 6.70 -7.46 22.92
N LEU A 123 6.69 -7.23 21.61
CA LEU A 123 5.47 -7.30 20.80
C LEU A 123 5.08 -8.77 20.55
N PHE A 124 3.79 -9.05 20.36
CA PHE A 124 3.32 -10.40 20.03
C PHE A 124 3.70 -10.88 18.62
N ASP A 125 4.12 -9.96 17.76
CA ASP A 125 4.55 -10.21 16.38
C ASP A 125 5.31 -8.99 15.84
N ILE A 126 5.81 -9.06 14.60
CA ILE A 126 6.29 -7.89 13.84
C ILE A 126 5.24 -6.76 13.88
N ALA A 127 5.66 -5.50 13.88
CA ALA A 127 4.77 -4.35 14.16
C ALA A 127 3.85 -4.00 12.98
N TYR A 128 4.39 -4.16 11.77
CA TYR A 128 3.81 -3.73 10.52
C TYR A 128 2.68 -4.66 10.04
N ASN A 129 1.63 -4.09 9.45
CA ASN A 129 0.62 -4.85 8.71
C ASN A 129 1.21 -5.40 7.41
N PHE A 130 1.94 -4.54 6.69
CA PHE A 130 2.58 -4.86 5.42
C PHE A 130 3.97 -4.24 5.35
N MET A 131 4.89 -4.90 4.65
CA MET A 131 6.22 -4.37 4.38
C MET A 131 6.53 -4.42 2.88
N ILE A 132 7.17 -3.39 2.33
CA ILE A 132 7.44 -3.25 0.90
C ILE A 132 8.95 -3.28 0.67
N GLY A 133 9.43 -4.25 -0.11
CA GLY A 133 10.84 -4.36 -0.48
C GLY A 133 11.18 -3.56 -1.76
N ASP A 134 12.47 -3.30 -1.98
CA ASP A 134 12.94 -2.74 -3.27
C ASP A 134 12.77 -3.74 -4.42
N ASP A 135 12.28 -4.95 -4.18
CA ASP A 135 11.84 -5.94 -5.16
C ASP A 135 10.38 -5.76 -5.63
N SER A 136 9.68 -4.71 -5.14
CA SER A 136 8.29 -4.38 -5.46
C SER A 136 7.27 -5.44 -5.06
N LYS A 137 7.56 -6.22 -4.02
CA LYS A 137 6.58 -7.14 -3.41
C LYS A 137 6.00 -6.56 -2.12
N VAL A 138 4.80 -7.02 -1.79
CA VAL A 138 4.12 -6.73 -0.51
C VAL A 138 4.28 -7.94 0.40
N TYR A 139 5.09 -7.83 1.43
CA TYR A 139 5.26 -8.85 2.46
C TYR A 139 4.17 -8.70 3.51
N ILE A 140 3.41 -9.77 3.74
CA ILE A 140 2.34 -9.77 4.75
C ILE A 140 2.98 -9.90 6.13
N GLY A 141 2.87 -8.86 6.94
CA GLY A 141 3.09 -8.92 8.38
C GLY A 141 1.81 -9.35 9.06
N ARG A 142 1.12 -8.41 9.71
CA ARG A 142 -0.17 -8.67 10.37
C ARG A 142 -1.38 -8.72 9.42
N ASP A 143 -1.22 -8.33 8.15
CA ASP A 143 -2.33 -8.24 7.19
C ASP A 143 -3.37 -7.16 7.56
N PHE A 144 -4.45 -7.04 6.78
CA PHE A 144 -5.48 -6.01 6.92
C PHE A 144 -6.37 -6.15 8.16
N MET A 145 -6.62 -7.39 8.60
CA MET A 145 -7.65 -7.69 9.59
C MET A 145 -7.11 -7.84 11.02
N VAL A 146 -5.79 -7.63 11.22
CA VAL A 146 -5.14 -7.71 12.53
C VAL A 146 -4.53 -6.35 12.86
N ALA A 147 -4.82 -5.87 14.07
CA ALA A 147 -4.33 -4.60 14.60
C ALA A 147 -2.80 -4.53 14.58
N ARG A 148 -2.27 -3.36 14.19
CA ARG A 148 -0.84 -3.06 14.32
C ARG A 148 -0.41 -3.02 15.78
N ALA A 149 0.89 -3.03 16.03
CA ALA A 149 1.43 -2.79 17.37
C ALA A 149 2.58 -1.80 17.32
N PHE A 150 2.43 -0.67 18.00
CA PHE A 150 3.53 0.25 18.30
C PHE A 150 3.10 1.37 19.27
N ASP A 151 1.83 1.80 19.23
CA ASP A 151 1.33 2.95 19.99
C ASP A 151 -0.13 2.72 20.42
N ASP A 152 -0.39 2.75 21.73
CA ASP A 152 -1.64 2.30 22.36
C ASP A 152 -2.88 3.05 21.86
N ASP A 153 -2.74 4.30 21.43
CA ASP A 153 -3.86 5.18 21.10
C ASP A 153 -4.52 4.89 19.74
N TYR A 154 -3.86 4.13 18.85
CA TYR A 154 -4.33 3.93 17.47
C TYR A 154 -4.14 2.51 16.91
N ASN A 155 -3.80 1.53 17.74
CA ASN A 155 -3.39 0.20 17.26
C ASN A 155 -4.50 -0.55 16.51
N ASN A 156 -5.78 -0.38 16.89
CA ASN A 156 -6.87 -1.20 16.35
C ASN A 156 -7.71 -0.53 15.26
N ASN A 157 -7.40 0.68 14.80
CA ASN A 157 -8.16 1.38 13.74
C ASN A 157 -7.25 2.04 12.69
N SER A 158 -6.01 1.58 12.54
CA SER A 158 -5.06 2.11 11.58
C SER A 158 -4.10 1.05 11.07
N LEU A 159 -3.57 1.25 9.86
CA LEU A 159 -2.55 0.39 9.28
C LEU A 159 -1.16 0.99 9.49
N LEU A 160 -0.16 0.13 9.69
CA LEU A 160 1.25 0.48 9.67
C LEU A 160 1.94 -0.25 8.51
N ILE A 161 2.48 0.53 7.58
CA ILE A 161 3.15 0.05 6.38
C ILE A 161 4.65 0.36 6.48
N GLY A 162 5.47 -0.68 6.49
CA GLY A 162 6.93 -0.57 6.53
C GLY A 162 7.54 -0.56 5.13
N ILE A 163 8.57 0.24 4.90
CA ILE A 163 9.45 0.09 3.73
C ILE A 163 10.73 -0.59 4.21
N ILE A 164 11.10 -1.71 3.59
CA ILE A 164 12.20 -2.55 4.06
C ILE A 164 13.54 -1.87 3.75
N GLY A 165 14.19 -1.38 4.79
CA GLY A 165 15.47 -0.70 4.70
C GLY A 165 15.58 0.48 5.66
N ASP A 166 16.70 1.16 5.59
CA ASP A 166 16.92 2.48 6.16
C ASP A 166 17.04 3.48 5.00
N TYR A 167 16.16 4.48 5.01
CA TYR A 167 16.07 5.55 4.03
C TYR A 167 16.23 6.92 4.67
N GLU A 168 16.76 6.95 5.90
CA GLU A 168 17.20 8.19 6.52
C GLU A 168 18.44 8.71 5.80
N ASN A 169 18.23 9.62 4.83
CA ASN A 169 19.21 10.58 4.30
C ASN A 169 20.58 10.00 3.82
N PRO A 170 20.91 10.01 2.51
CA PRO A 170 20.39 10.95 1.51
C PRO A 170 19.38 10.35 0.53
N TYR A 171 19.03 9.07 0.66
CA TYR A 171 18.20 8.38 -0.32
C TYR A 171 16.85 8.01 0.29
N GLY A 172 15.79 8.72 -0.10
CA GLY A 172 14.40 8.35 0.22
C GLY A 172 13.97 7.05 -0.49
N PRO A 173 12.76 6.54 -0.21
CA PRO A 173 12.26 5.32 -0.81
C PRO A 173 12.19 5.41 -2.34
N LEU A 174 12.35 4.27 -3.01
CA LEU A 174 12.29 4.23 -4.47
C LEU A 174 10.88 4.60 -4.94
N PRO A 175 10.74 5.29 -6.10
CA PRO A 175 9.43 5.60 -6.67
C PRO A 175 8.53 4.37 -6.86
N ARG A 176 9.13 3.23 -7.23
CA ARG A 176 8.46 1.93 -7.35
C ARG A 176 7.89 1.41 -6.01
N SER A 177 8.52 1.71 -4.89
CA SER A 177 8.01 1.30 -3.56
C SER A 177 6.78 2.13 -3.19
N LEU A 178 6.79 3.43 -3.50
CA LEU A 178 5.65 4.32 -3.29
C LEU A 178 4.45 3.95 -4.17
N ASP A 179 4.69 3.57 -5.42
CA ASP A 179 3.64 3.05 -6.32
C ASP A 179 2.99 1.77 -5.78
N ILE A 180 3.78 0.86 -5.19
CA ILE A 180 3.23 -0.33 -4.53
C ILE A 180 2.39 0.03 -3.30
N ILE A 181 2.83 1.00 -2.48
CA ILE A 181 2.04 1.49 -1.34
C ILE A 181 0.72 2.09 -1.81
N TYR A 182 0.76 2.96 -2.83
CA TYR A 182 -0.44 3.52 -3.46
C TYR A 182 -1.41 2.42 -3.89
N LYS A 183 -0.95 1.42 -4.65
CA LYS A 183 -1.77 0.29 -5.11
C LYS A 183 -2.32 -0.54 -3.96
N LEU A 184 -1.54 -0.74 -2.89
CA LEU A 184 -1.98 -1.45 -1.68
C LEU A 184 -3.13 -0.72 -0.98
N ILE A 185 -3.03 0.61 -0.86
CA ILE A 185 -4.10 1.45 -0.30
C ILE A 185 -5.36 1.34 -1.15
N ARG A 186 -5.24 1.48 -2.47
CA ARG A 186 -6.38 1.35 -3.39
C ARG A 186 -7.01 -0.05 -3.34
N CYS A 187 -6.20 -1.10 -3.22
CA CYS A 187 -6.70 -2.46 -3.00
C CYS A 187 -7.49 -2.59 -1.68
N GLY A 188 -7.02 -1.95 -0.60
CA GLY A 188 -7.77 -1.90 0.67
C GLY A 188 -9.10 -1.15 0.55
N GLN A 189 -9.13 -0.07 -0.23
CA GLN A 189 -10.35 0.69 -0.54
C GLN A 189 -11.35 -0.12 -1.39
N GLU A 190 -10.88 -0.80 -2.43
CA GLU A 190 -11.68 -1.73 -3.24
C GLU A 190 -12.37 -2.81 -2.39
N LYS A 191 -11.70 -3.27 -1.33
CA LYS A 191 -12.21 -4.26 -0.39
C LYS A 191 -13.12 -3.68 0.71
N GLY A 192 -13.28 -2.35 0.78
CA GLY A 192 -14.01 -1.68 1.85
C GLY A 192 -13.34 -1.75 3.23
N ILE A 193 -12.04 -2.07 3.27
CA ILE A 193 -11.25 -2.18 4.50
C ILE A 193 -10.69 -0.81 4.88
N ILE A 194 -10.35 0.01 3.87
CA ILE A 194 -9.83 1.37 4.03
C ILE A 194 -10.89 2.34 3.49
N THR A 195 -11.14 3.45 4.18
CA THR A 195 -12.02 4.51 3.68
C THR A 195 -11.42 5.24 2.48
N ASP A 196 -12.24 5.91 1.67
CA ASP A 196 -11.71 6.77 0.59
C ASP A 196 -10.98 8.00 1.14
N ASN A 197 -11.52 8.57 2.22
CA ASN A 197 -10.91 9.70 2.92
C ASN A 197 -9.96 9.18 3.99
N ILE A 198 -8.66 9.14 3.66
CA ILE A 198 -7.59 8.71 4.54
C ILE A 198 -6.69 9.87 4.99
N THR A 199 -6.03 9.68 6.12
CA THR A 199 -4.88 10.47 6.55
C THR A 199 -3.64 9.59 6.62
N ILE A 200 -2.55 10.04 6.01
CA ILE A 200 -1.25 9.36 6.04
C ILE A 200 -0.31 10.10 6.99
N TYR A 201 0.34 9.37 7.89
CA TYR A 201 1.29 9.88 8.88
C TYR A 201 2.68 9.26 8.67
N ASP A 202 3.71 10.05 9.00
CA ASP A 202 5.07 9.54 9.22
C ASP A 202 5.15 8.99 10.64
N CYS A 203 5.58 7.74 10.81
CA CYS A 203 5.72 7.14 12.14
C CYS A 203 6.90 7.71 12.93
N ILE A 204 7.87 8.35 12.26
CA ILE A 204 9.06 8.96 12.90
C ILE A 204 8.69 10.26 13.63
N ILE A 205 7.52 10.83 13.36
CA ILE A 205 7.04 12.08 13.96
C ILE A 205 5.67 11.86 14.62
N LEU A 206 5.70 11.30 15.82
CA LEU A 206 4.69 11.53 16.87
C LEU A 206 5.35 12.21 18.06
#